data_AF-A0A525JEE4-F1
#
_entry.id   AF-A0A525JEE4-F1
#
_cell.length_a   1.000
_cell.length_b   1.000
_cell.length_c   1.000
_cell.angle_alpha   90.00
_cell.angle_beta   90.00
_cell.angle_gamma   90.00
#
_symmetry.space_group_name_H-M   'P 1'
#
loop_
_entity.id
_entity.type
_entity.pdbx_description
1 polymer ?
#
loop_
_entity_poly.entity_id
_entity_poly.type
_entity_poly.pdbx_seq_one_letter_code
_entity_poly.pdbx_strand_id
1 'polypeptide(L)'
;MKGLLSYLSFRGRTNRARYWLFVGAFWGIIIAWSMVLTAVRSIFGEGAMAVVVTGLLGLLSLPFLVALFVAIVANAARRLDDRDKSAWWLLLFVGIPGLLLTLAEAGRPSGSGDAGAFSGMLALLSLPFLLWGFVEIGCMPGTKGPNKYGEDPLARAPQEAFA
;
A
#
# COMPACT_ATOMS: atom_id res chain seq x y z
N MET A 1 -8.06 12.09 -17.61
CA MET A 1 -6.62 11.83 -17.82
C MET A 1 -6.47 10.36 -18.21
N LYS A 2 -6.08 10.06 -19.45
CA LYS A 2 -5.81 8.68 -19.89
C LYS A 2 -4.30 8.42 -19.68
N GLY A 3 -3.92 7.36 -18.95
CA GLY A 3 -2.51 6.98 -18.73
C GLY A 3 -2.10 6.80 -17.25
N LEU A 4 -0.79 6.64 -17.01
CA LEU A 4 -0.19 6.36 -15.69
C LEU A 4 -0.58 7.36 -14.58
N LEU A 5 -0.77 8.63 -14.93
CA LEU A 5 -1.20 9.67 -13.98
C LEU A 5 -2.60 9.41 -13.38
N SER A 6 -3.41 8.55 -14.01
CA SER A 6 -4.70 8.14 -13.44
C SER A 6 -4.57 7.34 -12.14
N TYR A 7 -3.42 6.70 -11.88
CA TYR A 7 -3.14 6.00 -10.63
C TYR A 7 -2.78 6.93 -9.47
N LEU A 8 -2.48 8.20 -9.76
CA LEU A 8 -2.22 9.24 -8.75
C LEU A 8 -3.49 10.01 -8.35
N SER A 9 -4.61 9.76 -9.04
CA SER A 9 -5.87 10.44 -8.76
C SER A 9 -6.65 9.75 -7.66
N PHE A 10 -7.11 10.53 -6.69
CA PHE A 10 -7.99 10.10 -5.59
C PHE A 10 -9.46 10.03 -5.98
N ARG A 11 -9.83 10.41 -7.20
CA ARG A 11 -11.24 10.47 -7.61
C ARG A 11 -11.67 9.21 -8.38
N GLY A 12 -12.91 8.81 -8.13
CA GLY A 12 -13.58 7.70 -8.80
C GLY A 12 -13.42 6.38 -8.07
N ARG A 13 -13.99 5.32 -8.65
CA ARG A 13 -14.11 4.01 -8.01
C ARG A 13 -13.22 2.98 -8.70
N THR A 14 -12.60 2.11 -7.91
CA THR A 14 -11.76 1.02 -8.43
C THR A 14 -12.29 -0.33 -7.97
N ASN A 15 -12.54 -1.23 -8.93
CA ASN A 15 -12.96 -2.60 -8.62
C ASN A 15 -11.80 -3.44 -8.06
N ARG A 16 -12.13 -4.55 -7.40
CA ARG A 16 -11.14 -5.44 -6.76
C ARG A 16 -10.07 -5.98 -7.72
N ALA A 17 -10.43 -6.31 -8.97
CA ALA A 17 -9.47 -6.90 -9.91
C ALA A 17 -8.40 -5.88 -10.31
N ARG A 18 -8.81 -4.65 -10.63
CA ARG A 18 -7.89 -3.54 -10.91
C ARG A 18 -7.05 -3.18 -9.70
N TYR A 19 -7.65 -3.19 -8.50
CA TYR A 19 -6.92 -2.96 -7.26
C TYR A 19 -5.82 -4.00 -7.03
N TRP A 20 -6.13 -5.30 -7.13
CA TRP A 20 -5.13 -6.36 -6.94
C TRP A 20 -4.05 -6.38 -8.00
N LEU A 21 -4.38 -6.10 -9.27
CA LEU A 21 -3.38 -5.93 -10.33
C LEU A 21 -2.42 -4.78 -10.00
N PHE A 22 -2.95 -3.64 -9.55
CA PHE A 22 -2.13 -2.50 -9.14
C PHE A 22 -1.25 -2.85 -7.92
N VAL A 23 -1.79 -3.49 -6.89
CA VAL A 23 -1.05 -3.92 -5.69
C VAL A 23 0.06 -4.91 -6.05
N GLY A 24 -0.21 -5.88 -6.93
CA GLY A 24 0.79 -6.82 -7.41
C GLY A 24 1.93 -6.13 -8.17
N ALA A 25 1.59 -5.22 -9.10
CA ALA A 25 2.59 -4.43 -9.82
C ALA A 25 3.43 -3.54 -8.89
N PHE A 26 2.78 -2.89 -7.90
CA PHE A 26 3.45 -2.09 -6.88
C PHE A 26 4.49 -2.93 -6.12
N TRP A 27 4.10 -4.08 -5.57
CA TRP A 27 5.04 -4.94 -4.85
C TRP A 27 6.14 -5.51 -5.74
N GLY A 28 5.82 -5.86 -6.99
CA GLY A 28 6.83 -6.29 -7.97
C GLY A 28 7.90 -5.23 -8.21
N ILE A 29 7.51 -3.95 -8.33
CA ILE A 29 8.44 -2.82 -8.45
C ILE A 29 9.28 -2.65 -7.18
N ILE A 30 8.66 -2.71 -6.00
CA ILE A 30 9.36 -2.58 -4.71
C ILE A 30 10.39 -3.70 -4.52
N ILE A 31 10.04 -4.94 -4.85
CA ILE A 31 10.93 -6.09 -4.78
C ILE A 31 12.07 -5.97 -5.81
N ALA A 32 11.78 -5.57 -7.05
CA ALA A 32 12.82 -5.37 -8.05
C ALA A 32 13.82 -4.27 -7.60
N TRP A 33 13.31 -3.18 -7.02
CA TRP A 33 14.16 -2.13 -6.47
C TRP A 33 15.00 -2.61 -5.29
N SER A 34 14.45 -3.40 -4.36
CA SER A 34 15.23 -3.94 -3.24
C SER A 34 16.33 -4.90 -3.72
N MET A 35 16.05 -5.71 -4.75
CA MET A 35 17.06 -6.57 -5.38
C MET A 35 18.21 -5.77 -5.98
N VAL A 36 17.93 -4.62 -6.62
CA VAL A 36 18.98 -3.72 -7.14
C VAL A 36 19.87 -3.21 -6.00
N LEU A 37 19.28 -2.77 -4.89
CA LEU A 37 20.04 -2.29 -3.73
C LEU A 37 20.92 -3.41 -3.12
N THR A 38 20.38 -4.62 -2.98
CA THR A 38 21.13 -5.78 -2.49
C THR A 38 22.24 -6.19 -3.46
N ALA A 39 22.00 -6.17 -4.77
CA ALA A 39 23.00 -6.50 -5.79
C ALA A 39 24.15 -5.49 -5.78
N VAL A 40 23.85 -4.19 -5.71
CA VAL A 40 24.88 -3.14 -5.57
C VAL A 40 25.71 -3.37 -4.32
N ARG A 41 25.08 -3.66 -3.18
CA ARG A 41 25.81 -3.96 -1.93
C ARG A 41 26.71 -5.19 -2.07
N SER A 42 26.30 -6.20 -2.83
CA SER A 42 27.11 -7.41 -3.08
C SER A 42 28.37 -7.14 -3.93
N ILE A 43 28.32 -6.15 -4.83
CA ILE A 43 29.45 -5.76 -5.70
C ILE A 43 30.51 -4.95 -4.91
N PHE A 44 30.05 -4.03 -4.07
CA PHE A 44 30.95 -3.11 -3.32
C PHE A 44 31.37 -3.64 -1.94
N GLY A 45 30.81 -4.77 -1.48
CA GLY A 45 31.10 -5.38 -0.19
C GLY A 45 30.59 -4.57 1.02
N GLU A 46 31.21 -4.75 2.18
CA GLU A 46 30.81 -4.08 3.44
C GLU A 46 31.71 -2.89 3.80
N GLY A 47 32.02 -2.05 2.82
CA GLY A 47 32.86 -0.85 2.99
C GLY A 47 32.10 0.47 2.98
N ALA A 48 32.79 1.56 3.36
CA ALA A 48 32.25 2.92 3.30
C ALA A 48 31.70 3.28 1.91
N MET A 49 32.37 2.83 0.84
CA MET A 49 31.91 3.03 -0.54
C MET A 49 30.55 2.38 -0.81
N ALA A 50 30.28 1.18 -0.29
CA ALA A 50 29.00 0.51 -0.45
C ALA A 50 27.86 1.29 0.24
N VAL A 51 28.13 1.85 1.42
CA VAL A 51 27.18 2.70 2.15
C VAL A 51 26.87 3.97 1.35
N VAL A 52 27.89 4.65 0.84
CA VAL A 52 27.72 5.89 0.05
C VAL A 52 26.93 5.61 -1.23
N VAL A 53 27.31 4.60 -2.02
CA VAL A 53 26.63 4.28 -3.28
C VAL A 53 25.17 3.87 -3.05
N THR A 54 24.92 2.96 -2.10
CA THR A 54 23.55 2.52 -1.78
C THR A 54 22.70 3.67 -1.24
N GLY A 55 23.29 4.53 -0.40
CA GLY A 55 22.62 5.72 0.13
C GLY A 55 22.24 6.73 -0.96
N LEU A 56 23.15 7.00 -1.91
CA LEU A 56 22.88 7.88 -3.04
C LEU A 56 21.80 7.32 -3.95
N LEU A 57 21.83 6.02 -4.27
CA LEU A 57 20.76 5.37 -5.05
C LEU A 57 19.41 5.47 -4.35
N GLY A 58 19.37 5.22 -3.03
CA GLY A 58 18.17 5.39 -2.21
C GLY A 58 17.66 6.83 -2.26
N LEU A 59 18.54 7.81 -2.08
CA LEU A 59 18.19 9.24 -2.12
C LEU A 59 17.64 9.66 -3.49
N LEU A 60 18.29 9.26 -4.58
CA LEU A 60 17.85 9.56 -5.95
C LEU A 60 16.51 8.89 -6.28
N SER A 61 16.17 7.78 -5.62
CA SER A 61 14.88 7.10 -5.80
C SER A 61 13.71 7.77 -5.05
N LEU A 62 13.96 8.72 -4.14
CA LEU A 62 12.91 9.31 -3.31
C LEU A 62 11.72 9.89 -4.08
N PRO A 63 11.90 10.69 -5.16
CA PRO A 63 10.75 11.23 -5.90
C PRO A 63 9.87 10.11 -6.48
N PHE A 64 10.50 9.03 -6.94
CA PHE A 64 9.81 7.85 -7.45
C PHE A 64 9.08 7.09 -6.34
N LEU A 65 9.71 6.89 -5.19
CA LEU A 65 9.10 6.25 -4.02
C LEU A 65 7.92 7.05 -3.48
N VAL A 66 8.01 8.38 -3.46
CA VAL A 66 6.89 9.27 -3.09
C VAL A 66 5.74 9.12 -4.09
N ALA A 67 6.02 9.09 -5.39
CA ALA A 67 4.99 8.88 -6.40
C ALA A 67 4.30 7.51 -6.24
N LEU A 68 5.05 6.44 -5.96
CA LEU A 68 4.51 5.12 -5.67
C LEU A 68 3.67 5.11 -4.39
N PHE A 69 4.12 5.80 -3.33
CA PHE A 69 3.38 5.94 -2.08
C PHE A 69 2.04 6.66 -2.30
N VAL A 70 2.04 7.78 -3.03
CA VAL A 70 0.81 8.49 -3.39
C VAL A 70 -0.10 7.59 -4.22
N ALA A 71 0.45 6.82 -5.16
CA ALA A 71 -0.32 5.90 -5.99
C ALA A 71 -1.00 4.81 -5.16
N ILE A 72 -0.31 4.14 -4.24
CA ILE A 72 -0.92 3.08 -3.41
C ILE A 72 -2.00 3.63 -2.48
N VAL A 73 -1.79 4.80 -1.89
CA VAL A 73 -2.80 5.47 -1.06
C VAL A 73 -4.01 5.89 -1.90
N ALA A 74 -3.80 6.48 -3.08
CA ALA A 74 -4.88 6.87 -3.98
C ALA A 74 -5.72 5.66 -4.43
N ASN A 75 -5.08 4.54 -4.79
CA ASN A 75 -5.79 3.33 -5.19
C ASN A 75 -6.57 2.68 -4.02
N ALA A 76 -6.01 2.68 -2.82
CA ALA A 76 -6.70 2.20 -1.63
C ALA A 76 -7.89 3.12 -1.25
N ALA A 77 -7.74 4.44 -1.37
CA ALA A 77 -8.83 5.39 -1.18
C ALA A 77 -9.97 5.16 -2.17
N ARG A 78 -9.68 5.00 -3.47
CA ARG A 78 -10.69 4.68 -4.49
C ARG A 78 -11.38 3.33 -4.26
N ARG A 79 -10.70 2.39 -3.59
CA ARG A 79 -11.29 1.10 -3.21
C ARG A 79 -12.26 1.26 -2.05
N LEU A 80 -11.96 2.14 -1.09
CA LEU A 80 -12.88 2.53 -0.02
C LEU A 80 -14.07 3.34 -0.55
N ASP A 81 -13.84 4.23 -1.51
CA ASP A 81 -14.91 4.96 -2.21
C ASP A 81 -15.87 3.98 -2.92
N ASP A 82 -15.35 2.91 -3.53
CA ASP A 82 -16.16 1.83 -4.11
C ASP A 82 -16.95 1.02 -3.06
N ARG A 83 -16.61 1.15 -1.78
CA ARG A 83 -17.30 0.57 -0.61
C ARG A 83 -18.17 1.59 0.13
N ASP A 84 -18.35 2.78 -0.44
CA ASP A 84 -19.04 3.94 0.18
C ASP A 84 -18.42 4.43 1.51
N LYS A 85 -17.13 4.13 1.73
CA LYS A 85 -16.35 4.55 2.90
C LYS A 85 -15.42 5.71 2.54
N SER A 86 -15.22 6.62 3.48
CA SER A 86 -14.26 7.71 3.32
C SER A 86 -12.81 7.20 3.34
N ALA A 87 -11.90 7.90 2.64
CA ALA A 87 -10.48 7.58 2.64
C ALA A 87 -9.83 7.62 4.04
N TRP A 88 -10.43 8.31 5.01
CA TRP A 88 -9.96 8.35 6.41
C TRP A 88 -9.90 6.97 7.07
N TRP A 89 -10.66 5.99 6.58
CA TRP A 89 -10.56 4.60 7.04
C TRP A 89 -9.16 4.00 6.81
N LEU A 90 -8.33 4.57 5.91
CA LEU A 90 -6.93 4.17 5.77
C LEU A 90 -6.11 4.44 7.04
N LEU A 91 -6.46 5.44 7.85
CA LEU A 91 -5.78 5.65 9.14
C LEU A 91 -6.03 4.47 10.08
N LEU A 92 -7.23 3.90 10.08
CA LEU A 92 -7.55 2.73 10.89
C LEU A 92 -6.87 1.46 10.36
N PHE A 93 -6.89 1.26 9.04
CA PHE A 93 -6.40 0.02 8.41
C PHE A 93 -4.90 -0.02 8.16
N VAL A 94 -4.24 1.14 8.04
CA VAL A 94 -2.82 1.24 7.72
C VAL A 94 -2.09 2.12 8.71
N GLY A 95 -2.67 3.26 9.09
CA GLY A 95 -2.05 4.21 10.03
C GLY A 95 -1.81 3.61 11.43
N ILE A 96 -2.86 3.06 12.06
CA ILE A 96 -2.77 2.44 13.38
C ILE A 96 -1.83 1.23 13.37
N PRO A 97 -1.98 0.25 12.45
CA PRO A 97 -1.01 -0.84 12.33
C PRO A 97 0.43 -0.38 12.11
N GLY A 98 0.65 0.58 11.22
CA GLY A 98 1.97 1.12 10.95
C GLY A 98 2.59 1.77 12.18
N LEU A 99 1.81 2.52 12.95
CA LEU A 99 2.26 3.10 14.23
C LEU A 99 2.59 2.00 15.26
N LEU A 100 1.70 1.03 15.45
CA LEU A 100 1.92 -0.07 16.40
C LEU A 100 3.17 -0.88 16.06
N LEU A 101 3.38 -1.20 14.78
CA LEU A 101 4.57 -1.91 14.30
C LEU A 101 5.84 -1.07 14.46
N THR A 102 5.77 0.24 14.19
CA THR A 102 6.91 1.14 14.40
C THR A 102 7.31 1.22 15.87
N LEU A 103 6.32 1.32 16.78
CA LEU A 103 6.57 1.33 18.22
C LEU A 103 7.07 -0.03 18.72
N ALA A 104 6.54 -1.12 18.17
CA ALA A 104 7.02 -2.47 18.48
C ALA A 104 8.50 -2.62 18.12
N GLU A 105 8.90 -2.20 16.92
CA GLU A 105 10.29 -2.27 16.46
C GLU A 105 11.21 -1.31 17.22
N ALA A 106 10.76 -0.08 17.49
CA ALA A 106 11.53 0.87 18.31
C ALA A 106 11.76 0.36 19.75
N GLY A 107 10.79 -0.39 20.29
CA GLY A 107 10.88 -1.00 21.61
C GLY A 107 11.52 -2.38 21.62
N ARG A 108 11.96 -2.93 20.47
CA ARG A 108 12.48 -4.29 20.34
C ARG A 108 13.88 -4.37 21.00
N PRO A 109 14.02 -5.01 22.18
CA PRO A 109 15.34 -5.19 22.76
C PRO A 109 16.12 -6.26 21.99
N SER A 110 17.44 -6.17 22.00
CA SER A 110 18.36 -7.15 21.41
C SER A 110 18.40 -8.52 22.15
N GLY A 111 17.48 -8.77 23.10
CA GLY A 111 17.41 -10.02 23.87
C GLY A 111 15.99 -10.34 24.38
N SER A 112 15.80 -11.55 24.94
CA SER A 112 14.51 -12.02 25.47
C SER A 112 14.29 -11.55 26.92
N GLY A 113 13.54 -10.46 27.11
CA GLY A 113 13.10 -9.96 28.41
C GLY A 113 11.72 -9.28 28.33
N ASP A 114 11.24 -8.67 29.42
CA ASP A 114 9.90 -8.06 29.50
C ASP A 114 9.63 -7.02 28.42
N ALA A 115 10.65 -6.27 27.99
CA ALA A 115 10.55 -5.33 26.88
C ALA A 115 10.27 -6.03 25.53
N GLY A 116 10.77 -7.26 25.35
CA GLY A 116 10.47 -8.08 24.17
C GLY A 116 9.02 -8.55 24.17
N ALA A 117 8.48 -8.90 25.33
CA ALA A 117 7.07 -9.25 25.48
C ALA A 117 6.16 -8.06 25.14
N PHE A 118 6.52 -6.85 25.60
CA PHE A 118 5.80 -5.62 25.26
C PHE A 118 5.82 -5.31 23.75
N SER A 119 6.99 -5.37 23.11
CA SER A 119 7.14 -5.23 21.66
C SER A 119 6.28 -6.23 20.88
N GLY A 120 6.32 -7.51 21.29
CA GLY A 120 5.48 -8.56 20.70
C GLY A 120 3.98 -8.30 20.85
N MET A 121 3.54 -7.81 22.00
CA MET A 121 2.13 -7.44 22.23
C MET A 121 1.68 -6.32 21.30
N LEU A 122 2.48 -5.27 21.11
CA LEU A 122 2.16 -4.18 20.18
C LEU A 122 2.04 -4.70 18.74
N ALA A 123 2.95 -5.58 18.31
CA ALA A 123 2.88 -6.21 16.99
C ALA A 123 1.59 -7.05 16.83
N LEU A 124 1.21 -7.84 17.84
CA LEU A 124 -0.02 -8.64 17.81
C LEU A 124 -1.28 -7.78 17.79
N LEU A 125 -1.30 -6.65 18.50
CA LEU A 125 -2.42 -5.70 18.49
C LEU A 125 -2.63 -5.06 17.11
N SER A 126 -1.63 -5.05 16.23
CA SER A 126 -1.79 -4.55 14.86
C SER A 126 -2.59 -5.50 13.95
N LEU A 127 -2.60 -6.81 14.25
CA LEU A 127 -3.15 -7.83 13.36
C LEU A 127 -4.66 -7.69 13.11
N PRO A 128 -5.53 -7.43 14.11
CA PRO A 128 -6.97 -7.29 13.87
C PRO A 128 -7.29 -6.17 12.87
N PHE A 129 -6.59 -5.04 12.95
CA PHE A 129 -6.76 -3.91 12.05
C PHE A 129 -6.28 -4.22 10.63
N LEU A 130 -5.15 -4.91 10.49
CA LEU A 130 -4.63 -5.35 9.19
C LEU A 130 -5.56 -6.36 8.53
N LEU A 131 -6.02 -7.36 9.28
CA LEU A 131 -6.94 -8.38 8.79
C LEU A 131 -8.27 -7.75 8.36
N TRP A 132 -8.81 -6.84 9.17
CA TRP A 132 -10.02 -6.11 8.80
C TRP A 132 -9.80 -5.26 7.54
N GLY A 133 -8.73 -4.48 7.48
CA GLY A 133 -8.39 -3.67 6.31
C GLY A 133 -8.22 -4.52 5.04
N PHE A 134 -7.55 -5.66 5.15
CA PHE A 134 -7.36 -6.60 4.05
C PHE A 134 -8.69 -7.16 3.53
N VAL A 135 -9.58 -7.59 4.43
CA VAL A 135 -10.90 -8.10 4.03
C VAL A 135 -11.74 -6.98 3.42
N GLU A 136 -11.73 -5.80 4.02
CA GLU A 136 -12.54 -4.65 3.60
C GLU A 136 -12.13 -4.10 2.24
N ILE A 137 -10.83 -3.88 2.03
CA ILE A 137 -10.29 -3.29 0.80
C ILE A 137 -10.08 -4.38 -0.26
N GLY A 138 -9.55 -5.54 0.13
CA GLY A 138 -9.11 -6.59 -0.78
C GLY A 138 -10.19 -7.60 -1.18
N CYS A 139 -11.00 -8.06 -0.23
CA CYS A 139 -11.88 -9.21 -0.45
C CYS A 139 -13.33 -8.84 -0.75
N MET A 140 -13.88 -7.88 -0.01
CA MET A 140 -15.31 -7.55 -0.13
C MET A 140 -15.65 -6.92 -1.48
N PRO A 141 -16.86 -7.16 -2.03
CA PRO A 141 -17.33 -6.51 -3.25
C PRO A 141 -17.63 -5.01 -3.01
N GLY A 142 -17.57 -4.23 -4.09
CA GLY A 142 -18.03 -2.83 -4.10
C GLY A 142 -19.55 -2.71 -3.99
N THR A 143 -20.03 -1.48 -3.79
CA THR A 143 -21.46 -1.14 -3.80
C THR A 143 -22.03 -1.27 -5.22
N LYS A 144 -23.21 -1.87 -5.36
CA LYS A 144 -23.89 -1.97 -6.65
C LYS A 144 -24.49 -0.63 -7.04
N GLY A 145 -24.37 -0.26 -8.31
CA GLY A 145 -24.94 0.99 -8.82
C GLY A 145 -24.17 2.24 -8.37
N PRO A 146 -24.69 3.45 -8.68
CA PRO A 146 -24.04 4.70 -8.35
C PRO A 146 -23.98 4.94 -6.84
N ASN A 147 -22.89 5.52 -6.37
CA ASN A 147 -22.75 6.02 -5.00
C ASN A 147 -22.23 7.48 -5.03
N LYS A 148 -22.02 8.10 -3.86
CA LYS A 148 -21.56 9.49 -3.77
C LYS A 148 -20.18 9.78 -4.40
N TYR A 149 -19.42 8.73 -4.74
CA TYR A 149 -18.11 8.80 -5.38
C TYR A 149 -18.15 8.49 -6.88
N GLY A 150 -19.31 8.14 -7.42
CA GLY A 150 -19.56 7.97 -8.85
C GLY A 150 -20.22 6.65 -9.22
N GLU A 151 -20.29 6.43 -10.53
CA GLU A 151 -20.90 5.25 -11.15
C GLU A 151 -20.19 3.94 -10.78
N ASP A 152 -20.94 2.84 -10.86
CA ASP A 152 -20.40 1.50 -10.61
C ASP A 152 -19.32 1.16 -11.66
N PRO A 153 -18.07 0.85 -11.24
CA PRO A 153 -16.99 0.51 -12.17
C PRO A 153 -17.23 -0.80 -12.94
N LEU A 154 -18.24 -1.59 -12.55
CA LEU A 154 -18.70 -2.80 -13.22
C LEU A 154 -20.02 -2.62 -13.96
N ALA A 155 -20.66 -1.45 -13.90
CA ALA A 155 -21.81 -1.18 -14.74
C ALA A 155 -21.38 -1.33 -16.21
N ARG A 156 -21.97 -2.31 -16.91
CA ARG A 156 -21.86 -2.34 -18.37
C ARG A 156 -22.48 -1.03 -18.88
N ALA A 157 -21.82 -0.38 -19.84
CA ALA A 157 -22.53 0.56 -20.69
C ALA A 157 -23.82 -0.14 -21.17
N PRO A 158 -24.97 0.55 -21.28
CA PRO A 158 -26.19 -0.06 -21.78
C PRO A 158 -25.86 -0.69 -23.14
N GLN A 159 -25.67 -2.01 -23.17
CA GLN A 159 -25.56 -2.74 -24.42
C GLN A 159 -26.98 -2.73 -24.96
N GLU A 160 -27.22 -1.89 -25.96
CA GLU A 160 -28.11 -2.21 -27.08
C GLU A 160 -29.35 -3.00 -26.64
N ALA A 161 -30.21 -2.41 -25.83
CA ALA A 161 -31.55 -2.95 -25.53
C ALA A 161 -32.48 -2.94 -26.78
N PHE A 162 -31.89 -2.81 -27.97
CA PHE A 162 -32.51 -2.70 -29.29
C PHE A 162 -31.59 -3.28 -30.37
N ALA A 163 -31.11 -4.52 -30.19
CA ALA A 163 -30.57 -5.34 -31.28
C ALA A 163 -31.38 -6.63 -31.37
#